data_AF-A0A927U6Y1-F1
#
_entry.id   AF-A0A927U6Y1-F1
#
_cell.length_a   1.000
_cell.length_b   1.000
_cell.length_c   1.000
_cell.angle_alpha   90.00
_cell.angle_beta   90.00
_cell.angle_gamma   90.00
#
_symmetry.space_group_name_H-M   'P 1'
#
loop_
_entity.id
_entity.type
_entity.pdbx_description
1 polymer ?
#
loop_
_entity_poly.entity_id
_entity_poly.type
_entity_poly.pdbx_seq_one_letter_code
_entity_poly.pdbx_strand_id
1 'polypeptide(L)'
;MGNRFTVNGPDRETIEAAKAMRSKLKDNTYTIMDIYTFQSKVLSGEITDDKGIAELIINGSVSTYHIHIDRRCVTKSDGTLITYTGIMKMYKPEELKIKYTKRPKKMMSVAQLKQMRKERNKINL
;
A
#
# COMPACT_ATOMS: atom_id res chain seq x y z
N MET A 1 -26.23 -30.04 -36.93
CA MET A 1 -24.76 -30.20 -36.93
C MET A 1 -24.18 -29.21 -35.94
N GLY A 2 -23.61 -29.67 -34.83
CA GLY A 2 -23.12 -28.81 -33.74
C GLY A 2 -21.60 -28.69 -33.76
N ASN A 3 -21.08 -27.47 -34.01
CA ASN A 3 -19.65 -27.18 -33.91
C ASN A 3 -19.25 -27.10 -32.43
N ARG A 4 -18.50 -28.10 -31.96
CA ARG A 4 -17.79 -28.03 -30.68
C ARG A 4 -16.47 -27.29 -30.89
N PHE A 5 -16.41 -26.03 -30.48
CA PHE A 5 -15.15 -25.31 -30.35
C PHE A 5 -14.36 -25.87 -29.17
N THR A 6 -13.27 -26.59 -29.43
CA THR A 6 -12.30 -26.98 -28.40
C THR A 6 -11.39 -25.80 -28.12
N VAL A 7 -11.63 -25.10 -27.01
CA VAL A 7 -10.70 -24.08 -26.51
C VAL A 7 -9.54 -24.81 -25.85
N ASN A 8 -8.37 -24.83 -26.50
CA ASN A 8 -7.16 -25.32 -25.88
C ASN A 8 -6.78 -24.38 -24.73
N GLY A 9 -6.62 -24.94 -23.53
CA GLY A 9 -6.14 -24.19 -22.37
C GLY A 9 -4.73 -23.62 -22.61
N PRO A 10 -4.31 -22.60 -21.84
CA PRO A 10 -2.98 -22.03 -21.97
C PRO A 10 -1.91 -23.11 -21.74
N ASP A 11 -0.89 -23.10 -22.57
CA ASP A 11 0.26 -23.99 -22.52
C ASP A 11 1.10 -23.74 -21.26
N ARG A 12 1.95 -24.72 -20.91
CA ARG A 12 2.73 -24.69 -19.67
C ARG A 12 3.70 -23.51 -19.63
N GLU A 13 4.28 -23.10 -20.77
CA GLU A 13 5.18 -21.95 -20.82
C GLU A 13 4.44 -20.65 -20.50
N THR A 14 3.21 -20.48 -21.01
CA THR A 14 2.35 -19.34 -20.66
C THR A 14 1.99 -19.31 -19.16
N ILE A 15 1.72 -20.47 -18.56
CA ILE A 15 1.43 -20.59 -17.12
C ILE A 15 2.68 -20.27 -16.27
N GLU A 16 3.84 -20.75 -16.68
CA GLU A 16 5.11 -20.51 -15.98
C GLU A 16 5.58 -19.05 -16.11
N ALA A 17 5.43 -18.44 -17.29
CA ALA A 17 5.70 -17.02 -17.50
C ALA A 17 4.78 -16.14 -16.63
N ALA A 18 3.49 -16.48 -16.53
CA ALA A 18 2.56 -15.80 -15.64
C ALA A 18 2.92 -15.98 -14.15
N LYS A 19 3.41 -17.17 -13.76
CA LYS A 19 3.87 -17.46 -12.40
C LYS A 19 5.17 -16.73 -12.05
N ALA A 20 6.10 -16.62 -13.01
CA ALA A 20 7.36 -15.88 -12.87
C ALA A 20 7.15 -14.35 -12.87
N MET A 21 6.21 -13.82 -13.65
CA MET A 21 5.79 -12.42 -13.51
C MET A 21 5.15 -12.16 -12.15
N ARG A 22 4.29 -13.08 -11.67
CA ARG A 22 3.68 -12.99 -10.34
C ARG A 22 4.71 -13.05 -9.20
N SER A 23 5.79 -13.82 -9.33
CA SER A 23 6.87 -13.86 -8.33
C SER A 23 7.72 -12.59 -8.36
N LYS A 24 8.05 -12.05 -9.55
CA LYS A 24 8.74 -10.76 -9.68
C LYS A 24 7.92 -9.57 -9.14
N LEU A 25 6.59 -9.66 -9.15
CA LEU A 25 5.67 -8.67 -8.58
C LEU A 25 5.59 -8.70 -7.05
N LYS A 26 6.10 -9.74 -6.37
CA LYS A 26 5.80 -9.98 -4.95
C LYS A 26 6.77 -9.38 -3.93
N ASP A 27 7.99 -9.00 -4.30
CA ASP A 27 9.01 -8.68 -3.28
C ASP A 27 9.42 -7.21 -3.12
N ASN A 28 8.78 -6.25 -3.81
CA ASN A 28 9.10 -4.82 -3.68
C ASN A 28 7.90 -3.92 -3.32
N THR A 29 6.96 -4.43 -2.52
CA THR A 29 5.79 -3.62 -2.11
C THR A 29 6.05 -2.74 -0.89
N TYR A 30 7.18 -2.92 -0.20
CA TYR A 30 7.53 -2.15 0.98
C TYR A 30 8.93 -1.52 0.89
N THR A 31 9.10 -0.40 1.56
CA THR A 31 10.36 0.33 1.68
C THR A 31 10.61 0.59 3.16
N ILE A 32 11.81 0.26 3.63
CA ILE A 32 12.26 0.57 4.99
C ILE A 32 13.11 1.84 4.91
N MET A 33 12.80 2.82 5.74
CA MET A 33 13.51 4.10 5.80
C MET A 33 13.59 4.60 7.24
N ASP A 34 14.49 5.53 7.53
CA ASP A 34 14.52 6.22 8.81
C ASP A 34 13.35 7.21 8.95
N ILE A 35 13.10 7.67 10.18
CA ILE A 35 11.98 8.56 10.49
C ILE A 35 12.09 9.93 9.81
N TYR A 36 13.29 10.46 9.58
CA TYR A 36 13.50 11.76 8.96
C TYR A 36 13.23 11.70 7.45
N THR A 37 13.76 10.68 6.77
CA THR A 37 13.47 10.42 5.36
C THR A 37 11.97 10.23 5.15
N PHE A 38 11.32 9.46 6.04
CA PHE A 38 9.87 9.29 6.00
C PHE A 38 9.14 10.63 6.13
N GLN A 39 9.46 11.44 7.13
CA GLN A 39 8.82 12.75 7.31
C GLN A 39 9.03 13.67 6.11
N SER A 40 10.22 13.72 5.53
CA SER A 40 10.50 14.49 4.32
C SER A 40 9.59 14.08 3.15
N LYS A 41 9.39 12.76 2.95
CA LYS A 41 8.49 12.22 1.91
C LYS A 41 7.01 12.43 2.19
N VAL A 42 6.62 12.53 3.46
CA VAL A 42 5.25 12.94 3.83
C VAL A 42 5.04 14.43 3.53
N LEU A 43 6.02 15.27 3.86
CA LEU A 43 5.97 16.71 3.60
C LEU A 43 5.92 17.02 2.10
N SER A 44 6.62 16.25 1.26
CA SER A 44 6.59 16.40 -0.19
C SER A 44 5.31 15.83 -0.85
N GLY A 45 4.47 15.12 -0.09
CA GLY A 45 3.28 14.45 -0.60
C GLY A 45 3.55 13.17 -1.40
N GLU A 46 4.79 12.67 -1.42
CA GLU A 46 5.14 11.39 -2.05
C GLU A 46 4.43 10.23 -1.33
N ILE A 47 4.40 10.30 0.01
CA ILE A 47 3.75 9.34 0.91
C ILE A 47 2.52 10.01 1.55
N THR A 48 1.38 9.31 1.49
CA THR A 48 0.06 9.75 2.03
C THR A 48 -0.71 8.51 2.48
N ASP A 49 -1.72 8.66 3.36
CA ASP A 49 -2.52 7.51 3.86
C ASP A 49 -3.33 6.84 2.73
N ASP A 50 -3.62 7.57 1.65
CA ASP A 50 -4.30 7.02 0.48
C ASP A 50 -3.40 6.10 -0.35
N LYS A 51 -2.08 6.35 -0.34
CA LYS A 51 -1.10 5.66 -1.19
C LYS A 51 -0.49 4.42 -0.53
N GLY A 52 -0.59 4.28 0.79
CA GLY A 52 0.11 3.22 1.50
C GLY A 52 -0.27 3.07 2.97
N ILE A 53 0.45 2.20 3.66
CA ILE A 53 0.37 1.98 5.11
C ILE A 53 1.79 2.08 5.66
N ALA A 54 1.98 2.79 6.76
CA ALA A 54 3.26 2.88 7.45
C ALA A 54 3.18 2.15 8.81
N GLU A 55 4.22 1.37 9.11
CA GLU A 55 4.40 0.65 10.37
C GLU A 55 5.73 1.08 11.00
N LEU A 56 5.76 1.23 12.32
CA LEU A 56 6.98 1.54 13.04
C LEU A 56 7.75 0.26 13.34
N ILE A 57 9.06 0.27 13.08
CA ILE A 57 10.01 -0.77 13.48
C ILE A 57 10.87 -0.19 14.59
N ILE A 58 10.96 -0.89 15.72
CA ILE A 58 11.78 -0.53 16.87
C ILE A 58 12.72 -1.70 17.14
N ASN A 59 14.04 -1.45 17.18
CA ASN A 59 15.05 -2.49 17.42
C ASN A 59 14.92 -3.71 16.50
N GLY A 60 14.57 -3.47 15.24
CA GLY A 60 14.43 -4.51 14.21
C GLY A 60 13.13 -5.31 14.26
N SER A 61 12.23 -5.03 15.21
CA SER A 61 10.91 -5.67 15.28
C SER A 61 9.80 -4.70 14.88
N VAL A 62 8.83 -5.19 14.11
CA VAL A 62 7.60 -4.42 13.80
C VAL A 62 6.87 -4.19 15.11
N SER A 63 6.65 -2.93 15.43
CA SER A 63 6.01 -2.50 16.65
C SER A 63 4.49 -2.44 16.47
N THR A 64 3.76 -2.35 17.57
CA THR A 64 2.29 -2.26 17.58
C THR A 64 1.77 -0.86 17.29
N TYR A 65 2.66 0.09 16.97
CA TYR A 65 2.31 1.44 16.61
C TYR A 65 1.80 1.52 15.16
N HIS A 66 0.65 2.15 14.99
CA HIS A 66 0.09 2.51 13.69
C HIS A 66 0.44 3.95 13.35
N ILE A 67 0.95 4.16 12.14
CA ILE A 67 1.35 5.49 11.68
C ILE A 67 0.24 6.05 10.80
N HIS A 68 -0.32 7.20 11.19
CA HIS A 68 -1.24 7.98 10.37
C HIS A 68 -0.45 9.07 9.65
N ILE A 69 -0.25 8.87 8.34
CA ILE A 69 0.64 9.66 7.52
C ILE A 69 0.16 11.11 7.44
N ASP A 70 -1.09 11.32 7.05
CA ASP A 70 -1.61 12.66 6.73
C ASP A 70 -1.92 13.47 7.99
N ARG A 71 -2.22 12.78 9.10
CA ARG A 71 -2.43 13.40 10.42
C ARG A 71 -1.15 13.65 11.21
N ARG A 72 -0.03 13.20 10.66
CA ARG A 72 1.31 13.25 11.26
C ARG A 72 1.36 12.75 12.72
N CYS A 73 0.59 11.71 13.02
CA CYS A 73 0.49 11.14 14.36
C CYS A 73 0.72 9.65 14.34
N VAL A 74 1.06 9.12 15.50
CA VAL A 74 1.28 7.70 15.71
C VAL A 74 0.34 7.23 16.82
N THR A 75 -0.38 6.15 16.58
CA THR A 75 -1.32 5.57 17.52
C THR A 75 -0.73 4.28 18.08
N LYS A 76 -0.70 4.13 19.40
CA LYS A 76 -0.38 2.86 20.06
C LYS A 76 -1.49 1.83 19.82
N SER A 77 -1.18 0.56 20.06
CA SER A 77 -2.19 -0.51 20.04
C SER A 77 -3.32 -0.32 21.05
N ASP A 78 -3.09 0.43 22.13
CA ASP A 78 -4.10 0.77 23.14
C ASP A 78 -4.99 1.97 22.74
N GLY A 79 -4.78 2.55 21.54
CA GLY A 79 -5.52 3.72 21.06
C GLY A 79 -4.93 5.06 21.49
N THR A 80 -3.85 5.08 22.29
CA THR A 80 -3.20 6.32 22.70
C THR A 80 -2.53 7.00 21.52
N LEU A 81 -2.87 8.28 21.30
CA LEU A 81 -2.23 9.12 20.31
C LEU A 81 -0.91 9.70 20.82
N ILE A 82 0.14 9.56 20.03
CA ILE A 82 1.49 10.08 20.29
C ILE A 82 1.97 10.82 19.05
N THR A 83 2.63 11.96 19.26
CA THR A 83 3.26 12.71 18.17
C THR A 83 4.56 12.04 17.74
N TYR A 84 5.00 12.21 16.49
CA TYR A 84 6.33 11.69 16.07
C TYR A 84 7.46 12.20 16.96
N THR A 85 7.38 13.48 17.36
CA THR A 85 8.32 14.08 18.31
C THR A 85 8.32 13.37 19.66
N GLY A 86 7.17 12.85 20.11
CA GLY A 86 7.08 12.03 21.31
C GLY A 86 7.83 10.71 21.16
N ILE A 87 7.64 10.01 20.04
CA ILE A 87 8.36 8.75 19.76
C ILE A 87 9.87 8.96 19.68
N MET A 88 10.30 10.04 19.02
CA MET A 88 11.73 10.39 18.92
C MET A 88 12.38 10.76 20.26
N LYS A 89 11.59 11.13 21.27
CA LYS A 89 12.08 11.33 22.65
C LYS A 89 12.16 10.03 23.44
N MET A 90 11.40 9.01 23.07
CA MET A 90 11.33 7.73 23.77
C MET A 90 12.37 6.73 23.30
N TYR A 91 12.80 6.82 22.03
CA TYR A 91 13.73 5.88 21.41
C TYR A 91 14.85 6.61 20.71
N LYS A 92 16.01 5.95 20.58
CA LYS A 92 17.12 6.55 19.84
C LYS A 92 16.84 6.50 18.33
N PRO A 93 17.31 7.49 17.54
CA PRO A 93 17.08 7.52 16.11
C PRO A 93 17.55 6.25 15.37
N GLU A 94 18.63 5.61 15.83
CA GLU A 94 19.18 4.40 15.20
C GLU A 94 18.27 3.17 15.38
N GLU A 95 17.44 3.20 16.42
CA GLU A 95 16.52 2.12 16.77
C GLU A 95 15.20 2.22 16.00
N LEU A 96 14.91 3.39 15.42
CA LEU A 96 13.65 3.72 14.76
C LEU A 96 13.76 3.59 13.24
N LYS A 97 12.96 2.69 12.68
CA LYS A 97 12.75 2.57 11.23
C LYS A 97 11.27 2.58 10.91
N ILE A 98 10.93 3.02 9.72
CA ILE A 98 9.56 3.03 9.20
C ILE A 98 9.49 2.08 8.04
N LYS A 99 8.59 1.10 8.12
CA LYS A 99 8.23 0.24 7.01
C LYS A 99 7.02 0.83 6.32
N TYR A 100 7.21 1.37 5.14
CA TYR A 100 6.13 1.88 4.30
C TYR A 100 5.76 0.84 3.25
N THR A 101 4.51 0.39 3.25
CA THR A 101 3.97 -0.55 2.27
C THR A 101 3.02 0.18 1.33
N LYS A 102 3.33 0.22 0.03
CA LYS A 102 2.51 0.91 -0.96
C LYS A 102 1.25 0.10 -1.24
N ARG A 103 0.08 0.75 -1.18
CA ARG A 103 -1.18 0.10 -1.53
C ARG A 103 -1.23 -0.13 -3.04
N PRO A 104 -1.61 -1.32 -3.51
CA PRO A 104 -1.79 -1.55 -4.93
C PRO A 104 -2.94 -0.68 -5.43
N LYS A 105 -2.68 0.15 -6.45
CA LYS A 105 -3.70 0.95 -7.10
C LYS A 105 -4.64 -0.01 -7.85
N LYS A 106 -5.81 -0.30 -7.27
CA LYS A 106 -6.85 -1.08 -7.96
C LYS A 106 -7.31 -0.28 -9.17
N MET A 107 -6.96 -0.73 -10.37
CA MET A 107 -7.57 -0.20 -11.59
C MET A 107 -9.04 -0.62 -11.60
N MET A 108 -9.95 0.34 -11.79
CA MET A 108 -11.37 0.02 -11.98
C MET A 108 -11.53 -0.82 -13.24
N SER A 109 -12.42 -1.82 -13.21
CA SER A 109 -12.79 -2.53 -14.43
C SER A 109 -13.52 -1.59 -15.39
N VAL A 110 -13.49 -1.90 -16.69
CA VAL A 110 -14.24 -1.13 -17.72
C VAL A 110 -15.73 -1.06 -17.37
N ALA A 111 -16.29 -2.11 -16.76
CA ALA A 111 -17.68 -2.16 -16.32
C ALA A 111 -17.96 -1.17 -15.19
N GLN A 112 -17.09 -1.11 -14.17
CA GLN A 112 -17.20 -0.16 -13.06
C GLN A 112 -17.08 1.29 -13.54
N LEU A 113 -16.17 1.56 -14.49
CA LEU A 113 -16.02 2.88 -15.10
C LEU A 113 -17.29 3.29 -15.87
N LYS A 114 -17.89 2.39 -16.65
CA LYS A 114 -19.15 2.64 -17.36
C LYS A 114 -20.30 2.92 -16.40
N GLN A 115 -20.37 2.21 -15.28
CA GLN A 115 -21.42 2.42 -14.26
C GLN A 115 -21.27 3.79 -13.57
N MET A 116 -20.07 4.16 -13.11
CA MET A 116 -19.83 5.49 -12.53
C MET A 116 -20.20 6.64 -13.47
N ARG A 117 -19.93 6.49 -14.78
CA ARG A 117 -20.30 7.51 -15.78
C ARG A 117 -21.82 7.65 -15.91
N LYS A 118 -22.57 6.53 -15.85
CA LYS A 118 -24.04 6.55 -15.88
C LYS A 118 -24.62 7.21 -14.63
N GLU A 119 -24.05 6.93 -13.46
CA GLU A 119 -24.51 7.50 -12.18
C GLU A 119 -24.23 9.01 -12.09
N ARG A 120 -23.07 9.48 -12.56
CA ARG A 120 -22.76 10.93 -12.63
C ARG A 120 -23.72 11.73 -13.51
N ASN A 121 -24.15 11.16 -14.64
CA ASN A 121 -25.08 11.85 -15.54
C ASN A 121 -26.52 11.91 -14.99
N LYS A 122 -26.87 11.12 -13.98
CA LYS A 122 -28.20 11.15 -13.34
C LYS A 122 -28.35 12.25 -12.29
N ILE A 123 -27.24 12.78 -11.76
CA ILE A 123 -27.25 13.79 -10.69
C ILE A 123 -27.35 15.23 -11.27
N ASN A 124 -27.11 15.39 -12.57
CA ASN A 124 -27.18 16.69 -13.27
C ASN A 124 -28.52 16.93 -14.01
N LEU A 125 -29.60 16.27 -13.59
CA LEU A 125 -30.98 16.48 -14.06
C LEU A 125 -31.86 16.78 -12.85
#